data_AF-A0A6G6AKH4-F1
#
_entry.id   AF-A0A6G6AKH4-F1
#
_cell.length_a   1.000
_cell.length_b   1.000
_cell.length_c   1.000
_cell.angle_alpha   90.00
_cell.angle_beta   90.00
_cell.angle_gamma   90.00
#
_symmetry.space_group_name_H-M   'P 1'
#
loop_
_entity.id
_entity.type
_entity.pdbx_description
1 polymer ?
#
loop_
_entity_poly.entity_id
_entity_poly.type
_entity_poly.pdbx_seq_one_letter_code
_entity_poly.pdbx_strand_id
1 'polypeptide(L)'
;MLILSCEKICLIRLRGKIPPYSKKNFDDDMGEYPERNSSGDYLVFIPPVDDVKPIPVPVEIYTQCITDASRFFGIDAELVFTLFDNEGGKVGTFSRNKNGTYDIGPMQINSSNLPEIRDHFPSVTWRVLAYDACASFWVGTWC
;
A
#
# COMPACT_ATOMS: atom_id res chain seq x y z
N MET A 1 19.45 15.39 -2.98
CA MET A 1 18.03 15.00 -2.90
C MET A 1 17.99 13.56 -2.42
N LEU A 2 17.66 13.33 -1.14
CA LEU A 2 17.53 11.98 -0.60
C LEU A 2 16.25 11.40 -1.21
N ILE A 3 16.39 10.50 -2.17
CA ILE A 3 15.26 9.73 -2.70
C ILE A 3 14.82 8.79 -1.57
N LEU A 4 13.84 9.23 -0.81
CA LEU A 4 13.03 8.35 0.00
C LEU A 4 12.26 7.48 -1.00
N SER A 5 12.38 6.16 -0.87
CA SER A 5 11.45 5.24 -1.54
C SER A 5 10.35 4.93 -0.53
N CYS A 6 9.16 4.57 -0.98
CA CYS A 6 8.06 4.18 -0.11
C CYS A 6 8.40 2.94 0.74
N GLU A 7 9.37 2.11 0.35
CA GLU A 7 9.93 1.09 1.24
C GLU A 7 10.57 1.71 2.50
N LYS A 8 11.25 2.85 2.33
CA LYS A 8 11.86 3.61 3.44
C LYS A 8 10.82 4.39 4.22
N ILE A 9 9.78 4.87 3.54
CA ILE A 9 8.63 5.42 4.24
C ILE A 9 8.07 4.36 5.14
N CYS A 10 7.88 3.09 4.72
CA CYS A 10 7.28 2.12 5.64
C CYS A 10 8.03 1.82 6.96
N LEU A 11 9.22 2.38 7.13
CA LEU A 11 9.97 2.34 8.38
C LEU A 11 9.67 3.53 9.33
N ILE A 12 9.01 4.59 8.86
CA ILE A 12 8.75 5.84 9.61
C ILE A 12 7.62 5.67 10.64
N ARG A 13 6.79 4.62 10.51
CA ARG A 13 5.86 4.06 11.51
C ARG A 13 5.34 5.10 12.49
N LEU A 14 4.23 5.75 12.14
CA LEU A 14 3.63 6.81 12.94
C LEU A 14 2.85 6.24 14.13
N ARG A 15 3.60 5.88 15.18
CA ARG A 15 3.10 5.24 16.41
C ARG A 15 1.90 6.00 16.99
N GLY A 16 0.81 5.27 17.26
CA GLY A 16 -0.37 5.77 17.98
C GLY A 16 -1.44 6.43 17.12
N LYS A 17 -1.20 6.66 15.82
CA LYS A 17 -2.22 7.16 14.89
C LYS A 17 -2.70 6.02 14.00
N ILE A 18 -3.87 5.45 14.31
CA ILE A 18 -4.53 4.47 13.43
C ILE A 18 -5.51 5.25 12.55
N PRO A 19 -5.37 5.21 11.22
CA PRO A 19 -6.21 6.00 10.33
C PRO A 19 -7.66 5.52 10.31
N PRO A 20 -8.62 6.43 10.07
CA PRO A 20 -10.04 6.12 10.04
C PRO A 20 -10.49 5.45 8.74
N TYR A 21 -9.56 5.00 7.89
CA TYR A 21 -9.89 4.47 6.57
C TYR A 21 -10.62 3.12 6.70
N SER A 22 -11.95 3.17 6.60
CA SER A 22 -12.82 1.99 6.48
C SER A 22 -13.24 1.85 5.02
N LYS A 23 -12.98 0.67 4.45
CA LYS A 23 -13.40 0.18 3.13
C LYS A 23 -14.69 0.86 2.63
N LYS A 24 -14.63 1.58 1.50
CA LYS A 24 -15.82 1.91 0.71
C LYS A 24 -15.66 1.18 -0.62
N ASN A 25 -16.46 0.12 -0.84
CA ASN A 25 -16.64 -0.54 -2.14
C ASN A 25 -15.66 -1.66 -2.54
N PHE A 26 -15.34 -2.60 -1.65
CA PHE A 26 -14.84 -3.91 -2.09
C PHE A 26 -15.69 -5.00 -1.44
N ASP A 27 -16.65 -5.51 -2.20
CA ASP A 27 -17.52 -6.63 -1.85
C ASP A 27 -16.68 -7.87 -1.48
N ASP A 28 -17.28 -8.72 -0.64
CA ASP A 28 -16.66 -9.72 0.25
C ASP A 28 -15.93 -10.91 -0.40
N ASP A 29 -15.52 -10.83 -1.68
CA ASP A 29 -14.69 -11.86 -2.31
C ASP A 29 -13.21 -11.60 -2.00
N MET A 30 -12.84 -11.99 -0.78
CA MET A 30 -11.52 -11.87 -0.16
C MET A 30 -10.51 -12.74 -0.92
N GLY A 31 -9.72 -12.12 -1.80
CA GLY A 31 -8.45 -12.70 -2.23
C GLY A 31 -7.59 -12.98 -1.00
N GLU A 32 -7.45 -14.26 -0.68
CA GLU A 32 -6.87 -14.79 0.55
C GLU A 32 -5.46 -14.21 0.80
N TYR A 33 -5.12 -13.94 2.07
CA TYR A 33 -3.71 -13.81 2.47
C TYR A 33 -3.00 -15.11 2.07
N PRO A 34 -1.70 -15.09 1.69
CA PRO A 34 -1.02 -16.33 1.37
C PRO A 34 -1.16 -17.31 2.54
N GLU A 35 -1.52 -18.57 2.23
CA GLU A 35 -1.71 -19.62 3.24
C GLU A 35 -0.50 -19.66 4.19
N ARG A 36 -0.73 -19.94 5.48
CA ARG A 36 0.39 -20.24 6.38
C ARG A 36 0.92 -21.62 6.02
N ASN A 37 2.25 -21.76 5.94
CA ASN A 37 2.81 -23.11 5.90
C ASN A 37 2.51 -23.83 7.24
N SER A 38 2.76 -25.14 7.29
CA SER A 38 2.54 -25.97 8.48
C SER A 38 3.39 -25.56 9.70
N SER A 39 4.34 -24.63 9.53
CA SER A 39 5.17 -24.03 10.59
C SER A 39 4.62 -22.69 11.10
N GLY A 40 3.55 -22.15 10.49
CA GLY A 40 2.97 -20.87 10.85
C GLY A 40 3.61 -19.65 10.18
N ASP A 41 4.58 -19.85 9.28
CA ASP A 41 5.19 -18.76 8.51
C ASP A 41 4.28 -18.36 7.35
N TYR A 42 4.29 -17.08 7.03
CA TYR A 42 3.66 -16.58 5.81
C TYR A 42 4.38 -17.15 4.58
N LEU A 43 3.64 -17.85 3.73
CA LEU A 43 4.14 -18.17 2.40
C LEU A 43 4.40 -16.86 1.64
N VAL A 44 5.48 -16.84 0.85
CA VAL A 44 5.87 -15.72 0.00
C VAL A 44 4.63 -15.20 -0.74
N PHE A 45 4.32 -13.91 -0.61
CA PHE A 45 3.23 -13.29 -1.35
C PHE A 45 3.50 -13.44 -2.86
N ILE A 46 2.61 -14.13 -3.56
CA ILE A 46 2.61 -14.22 -5.02
C ILE A 46 1.30 -13.56 -5.46
N PRO A 47 1.35 -12.39 -6.14
CA PRO A 47 0.13 -11.80 -6.66
C PRO A 47 -0.49 -12.73 -7.71
N PRO A 48 -1.82 -12.73 -7.85
CA PRO A 48 -2.45 -13.46 -8.95
C PRO A 48 -1.87 -12.99 -10.29
N VAL A 49 -1.86 -13.88 -11.27
CA VAL A 49 -1.59 -13.51 -12.66
C VAL A 49 -2.80 -12.71 -13.13
N ASP A 50 -2.77 -11.41 -12.89
CA ASP A 50 -3.85 -10.52 -13.30
C ASP A 50 -3.48 -9.88 -14.64
N ASP A 51 -4.27 -10.16 -15.67
CA ASP A 51 -4.10 -9.61 -17.02
C ASP A 51 -4.59 -8.14 -17.10
N VAL A 52 -5.10 -7.59 -16.00
CA VAL A 52 -5.55 -6.20 -15.91
C VAL A 52 -4.35 -5.27 -15.99
N LYS A 53 -4.28 -4.51 -17.10
CA LYS A 53 -3.26 -3.49 -17.30
C LYS A 53 -3.35 -2.41 -16.20
N PRO A 54 -2.25 -2.10 -15.51
CA PRO A 54 -2.25 -1.06 -14.48
C PRO A 54 -2.70 0.30 -15.01
N ILE A 55 -3.61 0.96 -14.29
CA ILE A 55 -4.19 2.25 -14.68
C ILE A 55 -3.58 3.40 -13.86
N PRO A 56 -3.24 4.54 -14.49
CA PRO A 56 -2.80 5.73 -13.75
C PRO A 56 -3.81 6.12 -12.68
N VAL A 57 -3.32 6.57 -11.53
CA VAL A 57 -4.19 7.09 -10.47
C VAL A 57 -4.80 8.41 -10.94
N PRO A 58 -6.14 8.60 -10.88
CA PRO A 58 -6.75 9.88 -11.22
C PRO A 58 -6.24 11.03 -10.34
N VAL A 59 -6.12 12.23 -10.92
CA VAL A 59 -5.58 13.42 -10.24
C VAL A 59 -6.36 13.77 -9.00
N GLU A 60 -7.69 13.71 -9.10
CA GLU A 60 -8.61 14.01 -8.00
C GLU A 60 -8.40 13.04 -6.84
N ILE A 61 -8.14 11.76 -7.14
CA ILE A 61 -7.98 10.71 -6.13
C ILE A 61 -6.67 10.88 -5.36
N TYR A 62 -5.53 11.01 -6.04
CA TYR A 62 -4.26 11.19 -5.33
C TYR A 62 -4.23 12.53 -4.59
N THR A 63 -4.79 13.61 -5.17
CA THR A 63 -4.79 14.92 -4.51
C THR A 63 -5.58 14.88 -3.20
N GLN A 64 -6.77 14.29 -3.22
CA GLN A 64 -7.61 14.17 -2.04
C GLN A 64 -6.97 13.26 -0.99
N CYS A 65 -6.59 12.03 -1.37
CA CYS A 65 -6.16 11.03 -0.41
C CYS A 65 -4.76 11.30 0.16
N ILE A 66 -3.85 11.91 -0.61
CA ILE A 66 -2.59 12.44 -0.06
C ILE A 66 -2.89 13.54 0.94
N THR A 67 -3.71 14.53 0.58
CA THR A 67 -4.04 15.66 1.48
C THR A 67 -4.63 15.17 2.81
N ASP A 68 -5.57 14.23 2.76
CA ASP A 68 -6.25 13.72 3.95
C ASP A 68 -5.31 12.88 4.82
N ALA A 69 -4.51 11.98 4.22
CA ALA A 69 -3.53 11.18 4.94
C ALA A 69 -2.45 12.06 5.59
N SER A 70 -1.89 13.00 4.82
CA SER A 70 -0.91 13.98 5.29
C SER A 70 -1.41 14.79 6.48
N ARG A 71 -2.64 15.30 6.43
CA ARG A 71 -3.26 16.02 7.55
C ARG A 71 -3.40 15.16 8.80
N PHE A 72 -3.88 13.92 8.64
CA PHE A 72 -4.09 13.01 9.76
C PHE A 72 -2.77 12.67 10.45
N PHE A 73 -1.76 12.32 9.65
CA PHE A 73 -0.47 11.89 10.12
C PHE A 73 0.45 13.03 10.55
N GLY A 74 0.22 14.25 10.05
CA GLY A 74 1.08 15.40 10.29
C GLY A 74 2.33 15.38 9.42
N ILE A 75 2.22 14.81 8.22
CA ILE A 75 3.29 14.72 7.22
C ILE A 75 2.98 15.72 6.10
N ASP A 76 4.03 16.33 5.53
CA ASP A 76 3.86 17.26 4.41
C ASP A 76 3.26 16.56 3.18
N ALA A 77 2.23 17.16 2.57
CA ALA A 77 1.56 16.58 1.39
C ALA A 77 2.45 16.57 0.14
N GLU A 78 3.33 17.55 -0.02
CA GLU A 78 4.29 17.60 -1.12
C GLU A 78 5.32 16.48 -0.98
N LEU A 79 5.71 16.14 0.26
CA LEU A 79 6.59 15.01 0.53
C LEU A 79 5.92 13.68 0.11
N VAL A 80 4.68 13.44 0.52
CA VAL A 80 3.94 12.23 0.14
C VAL A 80 3.71 12.16 -1.38
N PHE A 81 3.38 13.29 -2.03
CA PHE A 81 3.24 13.35 -3.48
C PHE A 81 4.55 13.04 -4.21
N THR A 82 5.67 13.64 -3.78
CA THR A 82 6.98 13.40 -4.39
C THR A 82 7.36 11.92 -4.31
N LEU A 83 6.98 11.26 -3.21
CA LEU A 83 7.21 9.84 -3.01
C LEU A 83 6.40 9.00 -3.98
N PHE A 84 5.09 9.24 -4.05
CA PHE A 84 4.21 8.62 -5.04
C PHE A 84 4.71 8.79 -6.48
N ASP A 85 5.07 10.01 -6.86
CA ASP A 85 5.53 10.33 -8.22
C ASP A 85 6.84 9.60 -8.56
N ASN A 86 7.76 9.50 -7.59
CA ASN A 86 9.02 8.79 -7.77
C ASN A 86 8.87 7.25 -7.79
N GLU A 87 7.90 6.69 -7.06
CA GLU A 87 7.58 5.26 -7.12
C GLU A 87 6.95 4.85 -8.45
N GLY A 88 6.19 5.76 -9.09
CA GLY A 88 5.57 5.51 -10.40
C GLY A 88 4.54 4.38 -10.40
N GLY A 89 4.07 3.98 -9.21
CA GLY A 89 3.06 2.96 -9.02
C GLY A 89 1.72 3.38 -9.63
N LYS A 90 0.93 2.37 -10.03
CA LYS A 90 -0.40 2.53 -10.60
C LYS A 90 -1.36 1.61 -9.87
N VAL A 91 -2.66 1.84 -10.07
CA VAL A 91 -3.67 0.91 -9.61
C VAL A 91 -3.47 -0.42 -10.35
N GLY A 92 -3.29 -1.51 -9.60
CA GLY A 92 -2.99 -2.85 -10.10
C GLY A 92 -1.49 -3.12 -10.35
N THR A 93 -0.57 -2.21 -10.01
CA THR A 93 0.87 -2.49 -10.17
C THR A 93 1.36 -3.50 -9.13
N PHE A 94 2.07 -4.52 -9.60
CA PHE A 94 2.91 -5.39 -8.80
C PHE A 94 4.32 -5.43 -9.40
N SER A 95 5.31 -4.90 -8.68
CA SER A 95 6.71 -4.90 -9.13
C SER A 95 7.49 -5.97 -8.36
N ARG A 96 8.07 -6.94 -9.07
CA ARG A 96 8.78 -8.05 -8.42
C ARG A 96 10.22 -7.65 -8.07
N ASN A 97 10.59 -7.83 -6.80
CA ASN A 97 11.94 -7.60 -6.32
C ASN A 97 12.84 -8.84 -6.43
N LYS A 98 14.16 -8.62 -6.43
CA LYS A 98 15.16 -9.69 -6.58
C LYS A 98 15.11 -10.72 -5.44
N ASN A 99 14.75 -10.28 -4.24
CA ASN A 99 14.57 -11.11 -3.04
C ASN A 99 13.23 -11.86 -3.01
N GLY A 100 12.39 -11.72 -4.05
CA GLY A 100 11.10 -12.41 -4.15
C GLY A 100 9.92 -11.70 -3.51
N THR A 101 10.10 -10.51 -2.90
CA THR A 101 8.98 -9.66 -2.47
C THR A 101 8.39 -8.89 -3.65
N TYR A 102 7.25 -8.25 -3.43
CA TYR A 102 6.58 -7.41 -4.43
C TYR A 102 6.27 -6.04 -3.88
N ASP A 103 6.41 -5.00 -4.69
CA ASP A 103 5.92 -3.66 -4.38
C ASP A 103 4.52 -3.47 -4.98
N ILE A 104 3.58 -3.08 -4.11
CA ILE A 104 2.15 -3.21 -4.37
C ILE A 104 1.50 -1.83 -4.53
N GLY A 105 0.79 -1.65 -5.64
CA GLY A 105 -0.13 -0.53 -5.88
C GLY A 105 0.54 0.84 -6.08
N PRO A 106 -0.23 1.93 -6.01
CA PRO A 106 0.25 3.29 -6.24
C PRO A 106 1.47 3.70 -5.41
N MET A 107 1.46 3.39 -4.12
CA MET A 107 2.57 3.71 -3.22
C MET A 107 3.67 2.64 -3.23
N GLN A 108 3.61 1.61 -4.08
CA GLN A 108 4.66 0.57 -4.16
C GLN A 108 5.03 0.00 -2.77
N ILE A 109 4.01 -0.34 -1.96
CA ILE A 109 4.22 -0.87 -0.61
C ILE A 109 4.77 -2.29 -0.69
N ASN A 110 5.93 -2.53 -0.08
CA ASN A 110 6.54 -3.85 -0.13
C ASN A 110 5.72 -4.91 0.62
N SER A 111 5.57 -6.09 0.00
CA SER A 111 4.79 -7.22 0.50
C SER A 111 5.30 -7.79 1.82
N SER A 112 6.56 -7.54 2.20
CA SER A 112 7.10 -7.92 3.51
C SER A 112 6.41 -7.21 4.68
N ASN A 113 5.75 -6.06 4.44
CA ASN A 113 5.03 -5.31 5.46
C ASN A 113 3.58 -5.80 5.66
N LEU A 114 3.07 -6.70 4.82
CA LEU A 114 1.67 -7.18 4.88
C LEU A 114 1.27 -7.76 6.26
N PRO A 115 2.12 -8.50 6.99
CA PRO A 115 1.78 -8.97 8.33
C PRO A 115 1.49 -7.83 9.31
N GLU A 116 2.36 -6.81 9.34
CA GLU A 116 2.20 -5.65 10.23
C GLU A 116 1.02 -4.78 9.81
N ILE A 117 0.86 -4.56 8.50
CA ILE A 117 -0.30 -3.84 7.96
C ILE A 117 -1.59 -4.54 8.38
N ARG A 118 -1.65 -5.89 8.37
CA ARG A 118 -2.83 -6.61 8.85
C ARG A 118 -3.13 -6.35 10.32
N ASP A 119 -2.11 -6.27 11.16
CA ASP A 119 -2.29 -6.08 12.60
C ASP A 119 -2.81 -4.66 12.93
N HIS A 120 -2.43 -3.65 12.13
CA HIS A 120 -2.87 -2.26 12.30
C HIS A 120 -4.10 -1.88 11.45
N PHE A 121 -4.32 -2.57 10.34
CA PHE A 121 -5.35 -2.33 9.32
C PHE A 121 -6.03 -3.66 8.94
N PRO A 122 -6.84 -4.25 9.84
CA PRO A 122 -7.39 -5.59 9.63
C PRO A 122 -8.26 -5.72 8.37
N SER A 123 -8.79 -4.62 7.83
CA SER A 123 -9.58 -4.59 6.60
C SER A 123 -8.77 -4.32 5.32
N VAL A 124 -7.47 -4.03 5.43
CA VAL A 124 -6.60 -3.73 4.29
C VAL A 124 -5.80 -4.97 3.91
N THR A 125 -6.19 -5.59 2.80
CA THR A 125 -5.45 -6.71 2.20
C THR A 125 -4.48 -6.21 1.13
N TRP A 126 -3.61 -7.09 0.63
CA TRP A 126 -2.76 -6.79 -0.54
C TRP A 126 -3.59 -6.30 -1.74
N ARG A 127 -4.81 -6.83 -1.92
CA ARG A 127 -5.71 -6.46 -3.02
C ARG A 127 -6.21 -5.03 -2.84
N VAL A 128 -6.56 -4.66 -1.61
CA VAL A 128 -6.94 -3.28 -1.29
C VAL A 128 -5.77 -2.33 -1.57
N LEU A 129 -4.54 -2.69 -1.16
CA LEU A 129 -3.35 -1.87 -1.45
C LEU A 129 -3.09 -1.72 -2.96
N ALA A 130 -3.37 -2.75 -3.75
CA ALA A 130 -3.14 -2.73 -5.20
C ALA A 130 -4.21 -1.93 -5.94
N TYR A 131 -5.49 -2.08 -5.59
CA TYR A 131 -6.61 -1.60 -6.40
C TYR A 131 -7.39 -0.43 -5.80
N ASP A 132 -7.25 -0.15 -4.51
CA ASP A 132 -7.78 1.06 -3.88
C ASP A 132 -6.65 2.07 -3.66
N ALA A 133 -6.58 3.06 -4.54
CA ALA A 133 -5.51 4.06 -4.49
C ALA A 133 -5.50 4.84 -3.18
N CYS A 134 -6.66 5.16 -2.62
CA CYS A 134 -6.74 5.87 -1.35
C CYS A 134 -6.21 5.01 -0.21
N ALA A 135 -6.58 3.73 -0.14
CA ALA A 135 -6.00 2.83 0.85
C ALA A 135 -4.47 2.76 0.73
N SER A 136 -3.96 2.71 -0.51
CA SER A 136 -2.52 2.75 -0.78
C SER A 136 -1.87 4.02 -0.23
N PHE A 137 -2.44 5.21 -0.45
CA PHE A 137 -1.91 6.47 0.10
C PHE A 137 -2.01 6.53 1.63
N TRP A 138 -3.12 6.10 2.22
CA TRP A 138 -3.31 6.12 3.66
C TRP A 138 -2.31 5.19 4.38
N VAL A 139 -2.12 3.98 3.86
CA VAL A 139 -1.16 3.02 4.42
C VAL A 139 0.27 3.44 4.13
N GLY A 140 0.56 3.88 2.90
CA GLY A 140 1.88 4.34 2.50
C GLY A 140 2.32 5.63 3.19
N THR A 141 1.40 6.41 3.78
CA THR A 141 1.73 7.59 4.61
C THR A 141 1.77 7.26 6.11
N TRP A 142 1.03 6.23 6.54
CA TRP A 142 1.06 5.75 7.93
C TRP A 142 2.36 5.06 8.25
N CYS A 143 2.74 4.17 7.33
CA CYS A 143 4.08 3.71 7.34
C CYS A 143 4.97 4.95 7.14
#